data_AF-A0A383DU48-F1
#
_entry.id   AF-A0A383DU48-F1
#
_cell.length_a   1.000
_cell.length_b   1.000
_cell.length_c   1.000
_cell.angle_alpha   90.00
_cell.angle_beta   90.00
_cell.angle_gamma   90.00
#
_symmetry.space_group_name_H-M   'P 1'
#
loop_
_entity.id
_entity.type
_entity.pdbx_description
1 polymer ?
#
loop_
_entity_poly.entity_id
_entity_poly.type
_entity_poly.pdbx_seq_one_letter_code
_entity_poly.pdbx_strand_id
1 'polypeptide(L)'
;SWGEKMRPTTWVICSIALSIGCAQSEQSAEPGSQADLQQETDETTGTEGSSEESTDSSTSDSSDDTDDSQGDETGDEPVGEPETEDEIEIRYQDVSAGVWHTCALDEDNVVRCFGDNEHGQSETIIEELEQVGSGADFTCGLMADQSIICWGNNEDGQATPPAGSFVALSVGPWFACALDTAGEISCWGRDNNGELEPPEGPFIQISVGGTHGCGLREGGQAICWGLDLYGRAT
;
A
#
# COMPACT_ATOMS: atom_id res chain seq x y z
N SER A 1 21.32 -45.15 -2.08
CA SER A 1 20.00 -44.80 -1.55
C SER A 1 20.06 -43.36 -1.10
N TRP A 2 19.92 -42.42 -2.04
CA TRP A 2 19.79 -41.00 -1.75
C TRP A 2 18.31 -40.68 -1.89
N GLY A 3 17.63 -40.51 -0.76
CA GLY A 3 16.25 -40.07 -0.74
C GLY A 3 16.23 -38.56 -0.90
N GLU A 4 15.88 -38.10 -2.09
CA GLU A 4 15.50 -36.70 -2.31
C GLU A 4 14.29 -36.40 -1.41
N LYS A 5 14.55 -35.64 -0.36
CA LYS A 5 13.53 -35.11 0.54
C LYS A 5 12.88 -33.94 -0.20
N MET A 6 11.78 -34.21 -0.90
CA MET A 6 10.93 -33.17 -1.48
C MET A 6 10.59 -32.16 -0.39
N ARG A 7 10.98 -30.90 -0.62
CA ARG A 7 10.51 -29.76 0.17
C ARG A 7 9.02 -29.59 -0.13
N PRO A 8 8.15 -29.36 0.88
CA PRO A 8 6.76 -29.08 0.61
C PRO A 8 6.67 -27.79 -0.19
N THR A 9 5.85 -27.81 -1.24
CA THR A 9 5.48 -26.66 -2.04
C THR A 9 4.81 -25.64 -1.11
N THR A 10 5.56 -24.64 -0.65
CA THR A 10 4.98 -23.48 0.02
C THR A 10 4.05 -22.83 -0.99
N TRP A 11 2.75 -22.89 -0.69
CA TRP A 11 1.76 -22.10 -1.38
C TRP A 11 2.09 -20.65 -1.05
N VAL A 12 2.78 -19.97 -1.97
CA VAL A 12 2.82 -18.50 -1.96
C VAL A 12 1.37 -18.08 -2.18
N ILE A 13 0.66 -17.80 -1.10
CA ILE A 13 -0.58 -17.04 -1.15
C ILE A 13 -0.11 -15.66 -1.61
N CYS A 14 -0.15 -15.47 -2.92
CA CYS A 14 -0.02 -14.17 -3.53
C CYS A 14 -1.25 -13.40 -3.08
N SER A 15 -1.16 -12.80 -1.88
CA SER A 15 -2.04 -11.75 -1.42
C SER A 15 -1.76 -10.54 -2.31
N ILE A 16 -2.15 -10.63 -3.58
CA ILE A 16 -2.35 -9.45 -4.40
C ILE A 16 -3.46 -8.71 -3.67
N ALA A 17 -3.07 -7.73 -2.85
CA ALA A 17 -3.93 -6.67 -2.41
C ALA A 17 -4.37 -5.91 -3.67
N LEU A 18 -5.37 -6.47 -4.35
CA LEU A 18 -6.12 -5.85 -5.44
C LEU A 18 -7.06 -4.81 -4.82
N SER A 19 -6.49 -3.86 -4.06
CA SER A 19 -7.22 -2.75 -3.43
C SER A 19 -7.52 -1.63 -4.43
N ILE A 20 -7.13 -1.77 -5.70
CA ILE A 20 -7.48 -0.81 -6.75
C ILE A 20 -8.08 -1.58 -7.93
N GLY A 21 -9.40 -1.66 -7.93
CA GLY A 21 -10.16 -2.02 -9.12
C GLY A 21 -9.95 -0.97 -10.21
N CYS A 22 -9.08 -1.25 -11.18
CA CYS A 22 -9.28 -0.72 -12.53
C CYS A 22 -10.27 -1.64 -13.24
N ALA A 23 -11.56 -1.42 -12.99
CA ALA A 23 -12.60 -1.92 -13.87
C ALA A 23 -12.53 -1.12 -15.17
N GLN A 24 -12.08 -1.75 -16.27
CA GLN A 24 -12.39 -1.24 -17.61
C GLN A 24 -13.87 -1.52 -17.87
N SER A 25 -14.71 -0.50 -17.70
CA SER A 25 -16.05 -0.52 -18.25
C SER A 25 -16.00 -0.01 -19.69
N GLU A 26 -16.06 -0.93 -20.65
CA GLU A 26 -16.49 -0.58 -22.00
C GLU A 26 -18.01 -0.30 -21.95
N GLN A 27 -18.39 0.95 -21.71
CA GLN A 27 -19.77 1.39 -21.92
C GLN A 27 -19.95 1.81 -23.38
N SER A 28 -20.57 0.93 -24.14
CA SER A 28 -21.26 1.26 -25.39
C SER A 28 -22.37 2.27 -25.10
N ALA A 29 -22.21 3.48 -25.63
CA ALA A 29 -23.21 4.53 -25.67
C ALA A 29 -24.30 4.23 -26.70
N GLU A 30 -25.55 4.58 -26.40
CA GLU A 30 -26.65 4.92 -27.34
C GLU A 30 -27.83 5.54 -26.52
N PRO A 31 -28.74 6.35 -27.13
CA PRO A 31 -28.95 7.74 -26.73
C PRO A 31 -30.29 8.02 -26.00
N GLY A 32 -30.37 9.23 -25.44
CA GLY A 32 -31.37 9.63 -24.46
C GLY A 32 -32.78 10.00 -24.95
N SER A 33 -33.61 10.33 -23.96
CA SER A 33 -34.84 11.09 -24.13
C SER A 33 -34.91 12.18 -23.06
N GLN A 34 -34.89 13.44 -23.51
CA GLN A 34 -35.20 14.63 -22.72
C GLN A 34 -36.71 14.69 -22.36
N ALA A 35 -37.01 15.25 -21.19
CA ALA A 35 -38.14 16.16 -20.96
C ALA A 35 -37.87 16.92 -19.64
N ASP A 36 -37.50 18.20 -19.74
CA ASP A 36 -38.26 19.38 -19.30
C ASP A 36 -38.23 19.62 -17.78
N LEU A 37 -37.36 20.51 -17.28
CA LEU A 37 -37.54 21.96 -17.16
C LEU A 37 -38.64 22.37 -16.16
N GLN A 38 -38.22 22.97 -15.04
CA GLN A 38 -38.71 24.30 -14.65
C GLN A 38 -37.63 25.05 -13.86
N GLN A 39 -37.33 26.24 -14.39
CA GLN A 39 -36.49 27.30 -13.84
C GLN A 39 -37.30 28.16 -12.88
N GLU A 40 -36.64 28.74 -11.87
CA GLU A 40 -36.77 30.16 -11.44
C GLU A 40 -35.36 30.55 -10.95
N THR A 41 -34.53 31.30 -11.69
CA THR A 41 -34.43 32.77 -11.88
C THR A 41 -34.46 33.59 -10.58
N ASP A 42 -33.31 34.18 -10.25
CA ASP A 42 -33.08 35.65 -10.15
C ASP A 42 -31.67 35.87 -9.57
N GLU A 43 -30.68 36.34 -10.33
CA GLU A 43 -30.45 37.70 -10.87
C GLU A 43 -29.41 38.49 -10.04
N THR A 44 -28.26 38.72 -10.68
CA THR A 44 -27.48 39.98 -10.75
C THR A 44 -26.79 40.49 -9.46
N THR A 45 -25.54 40.92 -9.45
CA THR A 45 -24.80 41.90 -10.28
C THR A 45 -23.30 41.68 -9.99
N GLY A 46 -22.39 41.65 -10.98
CA GLY A 46 -21.69 42.84 -11.52
C GLY A 46 -20.47 43.20 -10.65
N THR A 47 -19.27 43.58 -11.12
CA THR A 47 -18.71 43.84 -12.45
C THR A 47 -17.21 44.10 -12.24
N GLU A 48 -16.38 43.89 -13.28
CA GLU A 48 -15.04 44.50 -13.56
C GLU A 48 -13.90 44.16 -12.57
N GLY A 49 -12.72 43.70 -12.99
CA GLY A 49 -11.92 44.13 -14.13
C GLY A 49 -10.75 44.94 -13.58
N SER A 50 -9.51 44.50 -13.85
CA SER A 50 -8.36 45.35 -14.25
C SER A 50 -7.05 44.58 -14.11
N SER A 51 -6.41 44.43 -15.27
CA SER A 51 -4.98 44.29 -15.50
C SER A 51 -4.16 45.38 -14.83
N GLU A 52 -2.94 45.06 -14.39
CA GLU A 52 -1.82 45.99 -14.36
C GLU A 52 -0.53 45.31 -14.84
N GLU A 53 0.27 46.15 -15.49
CA GLU A 53 1.39 45.92 -16.39
C GLU A 53 2.74 46.17 -15.69
N SER A 54 3.79 45.52 -16.21
CA SER A 54 5.15 46.03 -16.50
C SER A 54 6.01 46.76 -15.46
N THR A 55 7.31 46.38 -15.43
CA THR A 55 8.57 47.19 -15.50
C THR A 55 9.70 46.39 -14.80
N ASP A 56 10.98 46.30 -15.20
CA ASP A 56 11.87 46.83 -16.25
C ASP A 56 13.09 45.86 -16.34
N SER A 57 13.56 45.43 -17.52
CA SER A 57 14.69 45.99 -18.33
C SER A 57 16.02 46.15 -17.54
N SER A 58 17.12 45.41 -17.80
CA SER A 58 18.24 45.70 -18.76
C SER A 58 19.32 44.58 -18.61
N THR A 59 19.79 43.82 -19.62
CA THR A 59 20.96 44.00 -20.56
C THR A 59 22.18 44.73 -19.95
N SER A 60 23.47 44.39 -20.12
CA SER A 60 24.31 43.63 -21.10
C SER A 60 25.72 43.44 -20.48
N ASP A 61 26.52 42.43 -20.85
CA ASP A 61 27.78 42.50 -21.65
C ASP A 61 28.38 41.05 -21.66
N SER A 62 28.64 40.32 -22.76
CA SER A 62 29.65 40.46 -23.85
C SER A 62 31.06 40.72 -23.30
N SER A 63 32.15 39.99 -23.60
CA SER A 63 32.53 39.16 -24.74
C SER A 63 33.91 38.48 -24.46
N ASP A 64 34.34 37.62 -25.40
CA ASP A 64 35.74 37.31 -25.79
C ASP A 64 36.59 36.39 -24.88
N ASP A 65 37.48 35.52 -25.35
CA ASP A 65 37.78 34.83 -26.63
C ASP A 65 39.09 34.03 -26.38
N THR A 66 39.39 33.01 -27.20
CA THR A 66 40.73 32.40 -27.48
C THR A 66 41.45 31.60 -26.36
N ASP A 67 42.29 30.58 -26.60
CA ASP A 67 42.72 29.76 -27.74
C ASP A 67 43.67 28.66 -27.18
N ASP A 68 43.75 27.55 -27.90
CA ASP A 68 44.71 26.43 -27.89
C ASP A 68 45.87 26.37 -26.87
N SER A 69 46.11 25.17 -26.32
CA SER A 69 47.32 24.40 -26.67
C SER A 69 47.32 22.98 -26.10
N GLN A 70 47.79 22.09 -26.96
CA GLN A 70 47.97 20.65 -26.79
C GLN A 70 49.06 20.26 -25.78
N GLY A 71 48.92 19.03 -25.28
CA GLY A 71 50.04 18.16 -24.99
C GLY A 71 50.18 17.78 -23.51
N ASP A 72 49.65 16.61 -23.14
CA ASP A 72 50.54 15.60 -22.55
C ASP A 72 49.95 14.20 -22.78
N GLU A 73 50.64 13.43 -23.60
CA GLU A 73 50.45 11.99 -23.73
C GLU A 73 51.32 11.33 -22.66
N THR A 74 50.75 11.09 -21.48
CA THR A 74 51.27 10.08 -20.55
C THR A 74 50.30 8.91 -20.55
N GLY A 75 50.78 7.78 -21.08
CA GLY A 75 50.12 6.50 -20.91
C GLY A 75 50.09 6.15 -19.43
N ASP A 76 48.91 6.21 -18.84
CA ASP A 76 48.60 5.46 -17.65
C ASP A 76 48.06 4.10 -18.08
N GLU A 77 48.72 3.08 -17.56
CA GLU A 77 48.42 1.67 -17.66
C GLU A 77 46.92 1.40 -17.38
N PRO A 78 46.34 0.27 -17.83
CA PRO A 78 44.97 -0.05 -17.46
C PRO A 78 44.88 -0.07 -15.93
N VAL A 79 44.33 1.00 -15.37
CA VAL A 79 43.86 1.05 -14.00
C VAL A 79 42.88 -0.11 -13.95
N GLY A 80 43.23 -1.15 -13.18
CA GLY A 80 42.33 -2.28 -12.97
C GLY A 80 40.95 -1.69 -12.72
N GLU A 81 39.97 -2.13 -13.52
CA GLU A 81 38.57 -1.85 -13.27
C GLU A 81 38.36 -1.95 -11.75
N PRO A 82 37.81 -0.91 -11.10
CA PRO A 82 37.57 -1.00 -9.68
C PRO A 82 36.77 -2.29 -9.49
N GLU A 83 37.33 -3.22 -8.69
CA GLU A 83 36.61 -4.39 -8.22
C GLU A 83 35.26 -3.85 -7.79
N THR A 84 34.22 -4.21 -8.55
CA THR A 84 32.88 -3.66 -8.37
C THR A 84 32.55 -3.87 -6.91
N GLU A 85 32.47 -2.79 -6.13
CA GLU A 85 31.91 -2.85 -4.79
C GLU A 85 30.56 -3.53 -5.00
N ASP A 86 30.39 -4.73 -4.44
CA ASP A 86 29.18 -5.53 -4.61
C ASP A 86 28.00 -4.63 -4.23
N GLU A 87 27.33 -4.06 -5.23
CA GLU A 87 26.14 -3.25 -5.01
C GLU A 87 25.14 -4.19 -4.36
N ILE A 88 24.78 -3.92 -3.10
CA ILE A 88 23.75 -4.70 -2.41
C ILE A 88 22.43 -4.42 -3.12
N GLU A 89 22.09 -5.28 -4.08
CA GLU A 89 20.83 -5.26 -4.79
C GLU A 89 19.73 -5.74 -3.85
N ILE A 90 18.95 -4.81 -3.29
CA ILE A 90 17.79 -5.16 -2.47
C ILE A 90 16.64 -5.53 -3.41
N ARG A 91 16.14 -6.76 -3.28
CA ARG A 91 14.96 -7.25 -4.00
C ARG A 91 13.75 -7.30 -3.08
N TYR A 92 12.65 -6.73 -3.56
CA TYR A 92 11.38 -6.71 -2.83
C TYR A 92 10.45 -7.80 -3.35
N GLN A 93 9.84 -8.54 -2.42
CA GLN A 93 8.89 -9.61 -2.72
C GLN A 93 7.43 -9.19 -2.48
N ASP A 94 7.21 -8.16 -1.65
CA ASP A 94 5.87 -7.66 -1.34
C ASP A 94 5.88 -6.14 -1.08
N VAL A 95 4.73 -5.52 -1.31
CA VAL A 95 4.48 -4.11 -1.03
C VAL A 95 3.07 -3.94 -0.46
N SER A 96 2.99 -3.17 0.62
CA SER A 96 1.74 -2.81 1.27
C SER A 96 1.60 -1.29 1.31
N ALA A 97 0.52 -0.79 0.72
CA ALA A 97 0.19 0.63 0.73
C ALA A 97 -0.85 0.93 1.82
N GLY A 98 -0.45 1.75 2.79
CA GLY A 98 -1.34 2.34 3.79
C GLY A 98 -1.97 3.64 3.29
N VAL A 99 -2.56 4.41 4.20
CA VAL A 99 -3.15 5.72 3.84
C VAL A 99 -2.06 6.78 3.69
N TRP A 100 -1.11 6.82 4.63
CA TRP A 100 -0.08 7.86 4.71
C TRP A 100 1.36 7.35 4.57
N HIS A 101 1.53 6.03 4.54
CA HIS A 101 2.82 5.36 4.36
C HIS A 101 2.70 4.12 3.47
N THR A 102 3.83 3.65 2.97
CA THR A 102 3.94 2.43 2.17
C THR A 102 5.12 1.62 2.71
N CYS A 103 4.92 0.32 2.90
CA CYS A 103 5.95 -0.60 3.36
C CYS A 103 6.29 -1.60 2.27
N ALA A 104 7.56 -1.94 2.14
CA ALA A 104 8.06 -2.95 1.22
C ALA A 104 8.84 -4.00 2.00
N LEU A 105 8.55 -5.27 1.71
CA LEU A 105 9.19 -6.44 2.30
C LEU A 105 10.22 -6.99 1.31
N ASP A 106 11.47 -7.12 1.75
CA ASP A 106 12.54 -7.70 0.93
C ASP A 106 12.63 -9.23 1.02
N GLU A 107 13.43 -9.84 0.15
CA GLU A 107 13.70 -11.29 0.14
C GLU A 107 14.47 -11.78 1.38
N ASP A 108 15.03 -10.85 2.17
CA ASP A 108 15.65 -11.11 3.47
C ASP A 108 14.64 -10.96 4.63
N ASN A 109 13.35 -10.81 4.32
CA ASN A 109 12.23 -10.60 5.25
C ASN A 109 12.30 -9.32 6.09
N VAL A 110 13.07 -8.32 5.66
CA VAL A 110 13.16 -7.00 6.31
C VAL A 110 12.13 -6.05 5.71
N VAL A 111 11.40 -5.35 6.59
CA VAL A 111 10.41 -4.35 6.18
C VAL A 111 11.01 -2.95 6.22
N ARG A 112 10.92 -2.24 5.08
CA ARG A 112 11.24 -0.81 4.96
C ARG A 112 9.98 -0.04 4.64
N CYS A 113 9.68 0.98 5.43
CA CYS A 113 8.50 1.82 5.24
C CYS A 113 8.91 3.26 4.86
N PHE A 114 8.06 3.89 4.06
CA PHE A 114 8.27 5.21 3.48
C PHE A 114 6.98 6.02 3.63
N GLY A 115 7.11 7.30 4.00
CA GLY A 115 5.96 8.20 4.16
C GLY A 115 5.87 8.78 5.55
N ASP A 116 4.65 9.04 6.01
CA ASP A 116 4.40 9.62 7.33
C ASP A 116 4.94 8.72 8.46
N ASN A 117 5.47 9.34 9.51
CA ASN A 117 6.00 8.65 10.68
C ASN A 117 5.65 9.36 12.00
N GLU A 118 4.58 10.16 12.06
CA GLU A 118 4.22 10.90 13.28
C GLU A 118 3.90 9.96 14.46
N HIS A 119 3.49 8.73 14.17
CA HIS A 119 3.16 7.70 15.15
C HIS A 119 4.18 6.56 15.20
N GLY A 120 5.28 6.62 14.45
CA GLY A 120 6.25 5.53 14.33
C GLY A 120 5.84 4.42 13.36
N GLN A 121 4.79 4.63 12.54
CA GLN A 121 4.25 3.62 11.61
C GLN A 121 5.18 3.28 10.43
N SER A 122 6.12 4.16 10.12
CA SER A 122 7.15 3.96 9.11
C SER A 122 8.53 3.60 9.69
N GLU A 123 8.63 3.34 10.99
CA GLU A 123 9.88 2.87 11.59
C GLU A 123 10.30 1.53 10.95
N THR A 124 11.58 1.42 10.59
CA THR A 124 12.13 0.18 10.03
C THR A 124 12.29 -0.83 11.16
N ILE A 125 11.75 -2.03 10.96
CA ILE A 125 11.93 -3.17 11.85
C ILE A 125 12.71 -4.28 11.14
N ILE A 126 13.66 -4.86 11.87
CA ILE A 126 14.55 -5.92 11.39
C ILE A 126 14.11 -7.25 12.01
N GLU A 127 12.82 -7.56 11.85
CA GLU A 127 12.21 -8.82 12.27
C GLU A 127 11.91 -9.65 11.01
N GLU A 128 11.92 -10.98 11.11
CA GLU A 128 11.63 -11.88 9.98
C GLU A 128 10.11 -11.94 9.72
N LEU A 129 9.61 -11.08 8.83
CA LEU A 129 8.20 -11.02 8.44
C LEU A 129 7.93 -11.79 7.13
N GLU A 130 6.89 -12.60 7.11
CA GLU A 130 6.41 -13.30 5.90
C GLU A 130 5.35 -12.47 5.14
N GLN A 131 4.64 -11.59 5.85
CA GLN A 131 3.65 -10.69 5.27
C GLN A 131 3.67 -9.35 6.00
N VAL A 132 3.39 -8.26 5.28
CA VAL A 132 3.22 -6.92 5.85
C VAL A 132 1.89 -6.32 5.40
N GLY A 133 1.25 -5.57 6.29
CA GLY A 133 0.03 -4.82 6.00
C GLY A 133 0.08 -3.43 6.66
N SER A 134 -0.34 -2.41 5.92
CA SER A 134 -0.22 -1.00 6.29
C SER A 134 -1.61 -0.40 6.41
N GLY A 135 -1.93 0.12 7.60
CA GLY A 135 -3.17 0.85 7.87
C GLY A 135 -3.04 2.35 7.61
N ALA A 136 -3.81 3.18 8.30
CA ALA A 136 -3.69 4.63 8.19
C ALA A 136 -2.42 5.15 8.87
N ASP A 137 -2.30 4.85 10.15
CA ASP A 137 -1.22 5.34 11.03
C ASP A 137 -0.56 4.18 11.80
N PHE A 138 -0.73 2.94 11.33
CA PHE A 138 -0.14 1.75 11.93
C PHE A 138 0.25 0.73 10.86
N THR A 139 1.12 -0.20 11.23
CA THR A 139 1.56 -1.30 10.37
C THR A 139 1.51 -2.59 11.18
N CYS A 140 1.18 -3.69 10.54
CA CYS A 140 1.25 -5.02 11.11
C CYS A 140 2.06 -5.96 10.20
N GLY A 141 2.70 -6.94 10.80
CA GLY A 141 3.41 -8.00 10.10
C GLY A 141 3.06 -9.37 10.66
N LEU A 142 2.97 -10.36 9.78
CA LEU A 142 2.87 -11.78 10.15
C LEU A 142 4.29 -12.37 10.14
N MET A 143 4.70 -12.96 11.26
CA MET A 143 6.01 -13.60 11.42
C MET A 143 5.98 -15.06 10.97
N ALA A 144 7.15 -15.62 10.67
CA ALA A 144 7.31 -17.04 10.31
C ALA A 144 6.89 -18.03 11.41
N ASP A 145 6.86 -17.59 12.66
CA ASP A 145 6.33 -18.37 13.79
C ASP A 145 4.80 -18.30 13.92
N GLN A 146 4.11 -17.70 12.94
CA GLN A 146 2.68 -17.46 12.86
C GLN A 146 2.13 -16.45 13.88
N SER A 147 2.99 -15.72 14.61
CA SER A 147 2.55 -14.63 15.47
C SER A 147 2.50 -13.29 14.71
N ILE A 148 1.81 -12.31 15.28
CA ILE A 148 1.62 -10.99 14.66
C ILE A 148 2.28 -9.93 15.52
N ILE A 149 3.00 -9.02 14.87
CA ILE A 149 3.51 -7.78 15.47
C ILE A 149 2.84 -6.60 14.78
N CYS A 150 2.45 -5.60 15.55
CA CYS A 150 1.98 -4.32 15.01
C CYS A 150 2.67 -3.16 15.71
N TRP A 151 2.86 -2.06 14.99
CA TRP A 151 3.51 -0.85 15.48
C TRP A 151 2.88 0.39 14.84
N GLY A 152 3.12 1.57 15.43
CA GLY A 152 2.48 2.83 15.06
C GLY A 152 1.40 3.26 16.06
N ASN A 153 0.37 3.95 15.56
CA ASN A 153 -0.77 4.40 16.34
C ASN A 153 -1.51 3.21 16.99
N ASN A 154 -1.93 3.39 18.23
CA ASN A 154 -2.62 2.38 19.02
C ASN A 154 -3.79 2.95 19.84
N GLU A 155 -4.33 4.12 19.49
CA GLU A 155 -5.44 4.75 20.22
C GLU A 155 -6.69 3.89 20.32
N ASP A 156 -6.97 3.09 19.28
CA ASP A 156 -8.10 2.16 19.21
C ASP A 156 -7.66 0.70 19.46
N GLY A 157 -6.41 0.45 19.89
CA GLY A 157 -5.86 -0.89 20.06
C GLY A 157 -5.43 -1.58 18.76
N GLN A 158 -5.39 -0.89 17.62
CA GLN A 158 -5.06 -1.44 16.30
C GLN A 158 -3.60 -1.95 16.19
N ALA A 159 -2.70 -1.48 17.04
CA ALA A 159 -1.34 -2.00 17.17
C ALA A 159 -1.18 -3.03 18.31
N THR A 160 -2.30 -3.57 18.83
CA THR A 160 -2.32 -4.61 19.87
C THR A 160 -2.97 -5.89 19.34
N PRO A 161 -2.25 -6.69 18.53
CA PRO A 161 -2.82 -7.89 17.94
C PRO A 161 -3.16 -8.94 19.01
N PRO A 162 -4.18 -9.78 18.76
CA PRO A 162 -4.50 -10.91 19.63
C PRO A 162 -3.36 -11.94 19.62
N ALA A 163 -3.15 -12.59 20.76
CA ALA A 163 -2.25 -13.73 20.84
C ALA A 163 -2.85 -14.94 20.11
N GLY A 164 -2.04 -15.62 19.29
CA GLY A 164 -2.49 -16.77 18.51
C GLY A 164 -1.47 -17.18 17.46
N SER A 165 -1.87 -18.13 16.61
CA SER A 165 -1.11 -18.56 15.44
C SER A 165 -1.98 -18.37 14.19
N PHE A 166 -1.50 -17.54 13.28
CA PHE A 166 -2.23 -17.08 12.11
C PHE A 166 -1.50 -17.47 10.81
N VAL A 167 -2.27 -17.66 9.75
CA VAL A 167 -1.78 -18.03 8.42
C VAL A 167 -2.05 -16.96 7.37
N ALA A 168 -2.86 -15.95 7.69
CA ALA A 168 -3.06 -14.79 6.84
C ALA A 168 -3.37 -13.56 7.70
N LEU A 169 -2.88 -12.41 7.24
CA LEU A 169 -3.12 -11.09 7.81
C LEU A 169 -3.75 -10.19 6.74
N SER A 170 -4.73 -9.38 7.14
CA SER A 170 -5.29 -8.30 6.33
C SER A 170 -5.47 -7.06 7.18
N VAL A 171 -4.97 -5.92 6.69
CA VAL A 171 -4.90 -4.65 7.44
C VAL A 171 -5.72 -3.60 6.72
N GLY A 172 -6.69 -3.02 7.43
CA GLY A 172 -7.50 -1.90 6.97
C GLY A 172 -6.99 -0.59 7.57
N PRO A 173 -7.62 0.56 7.25
CA PRO A 173 -7.16 1.86 7.73
C PRO A 173 -7.15 1.99 9.25
N TRP A 174 -8.10 1.35 9.95
CA TRP A 174 -8.31 1.54 11.39
C TRP A 174 -8.39 0.25 12.21
N PHE A 175 -8.37 -0.91 11.55
CA PHE A 175 -8.48 -2.23 12.18
C PHE A 175 -7.73 -3.24 11.32
N ALA A 176 -7.42 -4.40 11.89
CA ALA A 176 -6.83 -5.51 11.18
C ALA A 176 -7.54 -6.80 11.57
N CYS A 177 -7.47 -7.79 10.68
CA CYS A 177 -7.97 -9.13 10.93
C CYS A 177 -6.94 -10.16 10.50
N ALA A 178 -6.95 -11.30 11.20
CA ALA A 178 -6.09 -12.42 10.92
C ALA A 178 -6.89 -13.72 10.88
N LEU A 179 -6.46 -14.64 10.01
CA LEU A 179 -7.05 -15.96 9.82
C LEU A 179 -6.15 -17.01 10.47
N ASP A 180 -6.69 -17.88 11.30
CA ASP A 180 -5.94 -18.97 11.90
C ASP A 180 -5.97 -20.27 11.06
N THR A 181 -5.26 -21.30 11.53
CA THR A 181 -5.22 -22.62 10.86
C THR A 181 -6.54 -23.39 10.92
N ALA A 182 -7.47 -23.01 11.81
CA ALA A 182 -8.81 -23.57 11.89
C ALA A 182 -9.81 -22.87 10.95
N GLY A 183 -9.39 -21.76 10.33
CA GLY A 183 -10.24 -20.93 9.47
C GLY A 183 -11.11 -19.94 10.26
N GLU A 184 -10.77 -19.65 11.52
CA GLU A 184 -11.42 -18.63 12.34
C GLU A 184 -10.75 -17.26 12.14
N ILE A 185 -11.57 -16.21 12.13
CA ILE A 185 -11.11 -14.84 11.93
C ILE A 185 -11.07 -14.13 13.28
N SER A 186 -9.93 -13.53 13.60
CA SER A 186 -9.77 -12.63 14.75
C SER A 186 -9.51 -11.22 14.26
N CYS A 187 -10.33 -10.26 14.66
CA CYS A 187 -10.20 -8.85 14.30
C CYS A 187 -9.90 -8.00 15.53
N TRP A 188 -9.11 -6.93 15.38
CA TRP A 188 -8.78 -5.97 16.44
C TRP A 188 -8.62 -4.54 15.91
N GLY A 189 -8.78 -3.56 16.79
CA GLY A 189 -8.68 -2.12 16.48
C GLY A 189 -10.01 -1.39 16.67
N ARG A 190 -10.34 -0.48 15.76
CA ARG A 190 -11.59 0.30 15.82
C ARG A 190 -12.81 -0.55 15.46
N ASP A 191 -13.90 -0.38 16.21
CA ASP A 191 -15.16 -1.15 16.06
C ASP A 191 -16.42 -0.26 16.03
N ASN A 192 -16.44 0.75 15.18
CA ASN A 192 -17.55 1.71 15.17
C ASN A 192 -18.80 1.17 14.46
N ASN A 193 -18.64 0.14 13.62
CA ASN A 193 -19.68 -0.42 12.76
C ASN A 193 -19.71 -1.96 12.80
N GLY A 194 -19.18 -2.59 13.85
CA GLY A 194 -19.10 -4.06 13.96
C GLY A 194 -18.02 -4.68 13.08
N GLU A 195 -16.98 -3.94 12.72
CA GLU A 195 -15.85 -4.45 11.96
C GLU A 195 -15.11 -5.59 12.67
N LEU A 196 -15.19 -5.64 14.01
CA LEU A 196 -14.53 -6.67 14.82
C LEU A 196 -15.40 -7.90 15.10
N GLU A 197 -16.59 -7.99 14.51
CA GLU A 197 -17.52 -9.11 14.68
C GLU A 197 -17.60 -9.96 13.40
N PRO A 198 -16.52 -10.67 12.99
CA PRO A 198 -16.57 -11.53 11.82
C PRO A 198 -17.54 -12.70 12.02
N PRO A 199 -18.24 -13.16 10.96
CA PRO A 199 -19.05 -14.37 11.03
C PRO A 199 -18.21 -15.60 11.37
N GLU A 200 -18.85 -16.64 11.89
CA GLU A 200 -18.16 -17.91 12.14
C GLU A 200 -17.76 -18.61 10.81
N GLY A 201 -16.56 -19.19 10.84
CA GLY A 201 -15.91 -19.88 9.71
C GLY A 201 -16.40 -21.30 9.47
N PRO A 202 -15.60 -22.13 8.77
CA PRO A 202 -14.20 -21.88 8.38
C PRO A 202 -14.08 -21.03 7.10
N PHE A 203 -13.06 -20.18 7.06
CA PHE A 203 -12.63 -19.43 5.88
C PHE A 203 -11.24 -19.88 5.39
N ILE A 204 -10.95 -19.64 4.12
CA ILE A 204 -9.65 -19.92 3.48
C ILE A 204 -8.90 -18.66 3.06
N GLN A 205 -9.56 -17.50 3.07
CA GLN A 205 -8.96 -16.21 2.76
C GLN A 205 -9.75 -15.10 3.46
N ILE A 206 -9.07 -14.01 3.77
CA ILE A 206 -9.66 -12.80 4.35
C ILE A 206 -9.18 -11.56 3.61
N SER A 207 -10.03 -10.54 3.55
CA SER A 207 -9.70 -9.21 3.05
C SER A 207 -10.48 -8.17 3.84
N VAL A 208 -9.80 -7.13 4.33
CA VAL A 208 -10.45 -6.01 5.02
C VAL A 208 -10.30 -4.72 4.21
N GLY A 209 -11.32 -3.87 4.30
CA GLY A 209 -11.36 -2.54 3.69
C GLY A 209 -11.53 -1.44 4.73
N GLY A 210 -12.06 -0.29 4.29
CA GLY A 210 -12.18 0.90 5.15
C GLY A 210 -13.03 0.70 6.42
N THR A 211 -14.12 -0.06 6.31
CA THR A 211 -15.15 -0.23 7.36
C THR A 211 -15.87 -1.58 7.25
N HIS A 212 -15.29 -2.55 6.56
CA HIS A 212 -15.89 -3.88 6.37
C HIS A 212 -14.79 -4.92 6.11
N GLY A 213 -15.08 -6.18 6.42
CA GLY A 213 -14.24 -7.32 6.08
C GLY A 213 -15.02 -8.33 5.25
N CYS A 214 -14.30 -9.14 4.48
CA CYS A 214 -14.85 -10.24 3.71
C CYS A 214 -13.98 -11.49 3.88
N GLY A 215 -14.63 -12.63 4.05
CA GLY A 215 -14.02 -13.94 4.15
C GLY A 215 -14.47 -14.82 2.99
N LEU A 216 -13.53 -15.57 2.41
CA LEU A 216 -13.81 -16.55 1.36
C LEU A 216 -13.91 -17.95 1.98
N ARG A 217 -15.00 -18.67 1.71
CA ARG A 217 -15.15 -20.08 2.09
C ARG A 217 -14.66 -21.01 1.00
N GLU A 218 -14.39 -22.25 1.39
CA GLU A 218 -14.20 -23.33 0.42
C GLU A 218 -15.44 -23.44 -0.49
N GLY A 219 -15.21 -23.55 -1.81
CA GLY A 219 -16.28 -23.48 -2.82
C GLY A 219 -16.55 -22.07 -3.37
N GLY A 220 -15.82 -21.05 -2.91
CA GLY A 220 -15.79 -19.73 -3.54
C GLY A 220 -16.89 -18.76 -3.10
N GLN A 221 -17.63 -19.08 -2.03
CA GLN A 221 -18.60 -18.16 -1.44
C GLN A 221 -17.88 -17.11 -0.60
N ALA A 222 -18.06 -15.82 -0.92
CA ALA A 222 -17.63 -14.71 -0.08
C ALA A 222 -18.75 -14.32 0.91
N ILE A 223 -18.37 -14.00 2.14
CA ILE A 223 -19.26 -13.46 3.17
C ILE A 223 -18.59 -12.22 3.75
N CYS A 224 -19.31 -11.12 3.78
CA CYS A 224 -18.79 -9.85 4.25
C CYS A 224 -19.54 -9.38 5.51
N TRP A 225 -18.87 -8.57 6.35
CA TRP A 225 -19.39 -8.04 7.61
C TRP A 225 -18.89 -6.61 7.85
N GLY A 226 -19.47 -5.90 8.82
CA GLY A 226 -19.15 -4.52 9.17
C GLY A 226 -20.20 -3.53 8.67
N LEU A 227 -19.77 -2.37 8.16
CA LEU A 227 -20.70 -1.31 7.76
C LEU A 227 -21.52 -1.66 6.50
N ASP A 228 -22.82 -1.88 6.69
CA ASP A 228 -23.80 -2.26 5.65
C ASP A 228 -24.21 -1.14 4.66
N LEU A 229 -23.46 -0.05 4.55
CA LEU A 229 -23.77 0.98 3.55
C LEU A 229 -23.55 0.40 2.14
N TYR A 230 -24.58 0.43 1.31
CA TYR A 230 -24.60 -0.06 -0.08
C TYR A 230 -24.59 -1.59 -0.28
N GLY A 231 -24.98 -2.39 0.71
CA GLY A 231 -25.08 -3.86 0.57
C GLY A 231 -23.71 -4.56 0.52
N ARG A 232 -22.69 -3.96 1.12
CA ARG A 232 -21.31 -4.45 1.14
C ARG A 232 -21.09 -5.64 2.09
N ALA A 233 -22.06 -5.97 2.92
CA ALA A 233 -22.01 -7.02 3.95
C ALA A 233 -23.08 -8.11 3.77
N THR A 234 -23.46 -8.40 2.52
CA THR A 234 -24.49 -9.41 2.18
C THR A 234 -23.99 -10.47 1.24
#